data_AF-A0A5K4F805-F1
#
_entry.id   AF-A0A5K4F805-F1
#
_cell.length_a   1.000
_cell.length_b   1.000
_cell.length_c   1.000
_cell.angle_alpha   90.00
_cell.angle_beta   90.00
_cell.angle_gamma   90.00
#
_symmetry.space_group_name_H-M   'P 1'
#
loop_
_entity.id
_entity.type
_entity.pdbx_description
1 polymer ?
#
loop_
_entity_poly.entity_id
_entity_poly.type
_entity_poly.pdbx_seq_one_letter_code
_entity_poly.pdbx_strand_id
1 'polypeptide(L)' 'MTRGNQRDLAREKNLKKQSEQRKSKASSQKDGNKGLTLEERRLRDAEALRAKQQAKSQASVPKA' A
#
# COMPACT_ATOMS: atom_id res chain seq x y z
N MET A 1 19.06 21.09 29.26
CA MET A 1 19.58 19.98 28.44
C MET A 1 18.53 19.26 27.59
N THR A 2 17.22 19.56 27.70
CA THR A 2 16.16 18.71 27.09
C THR A 2 15.38 19.36 25.95
N ARG A 3 15.74 20.58 25.51
CA ARG A 3 14.96 21.33 24.51
C ARG A 3 15.07 20.77 23.09
N GLY A 4 16.19 20.11 22.76
CA GLY A 4 16.38 19.41 21.48
C GLY A 4 15.46 18.19 21.35
N ASN A 5 15.44 17.35 22.38
CA ASN A 5 14.61 16.14 22.43
C ASN A 5 13.12 16.44 22.18
N GLN A 6 12.59 17.52 22.78
CA GLN A 6 11.19 17.88 22.60
C GLN A 6 10.84 18.34 21.18
N ARG A 7 11.77 18.98 20.46
CA ARG A 7 11.56 19.38 19.06
C ARG A 7 11.56 18.17 18.13
N ASP A 8 12.51 17.27 18.33
CA ASP A 8 12.61 16.07 17.50
C ASP A 8 11.43 15.14 17.71
N LEU A 9 11.00 14.93 18.96
CA LEU A 9 9.77 14.21 19.28
C LEU A 9 8.52 14.85 18.66
N ALA A 10 8.42 16.18 18.66
CA ALA A 10 7.31 16.88 18.01
C ALA A 10 7.32 16.67 16.49
N ARG A 11 8.50 16.71 15.86
CA ARG A 11 8.66 16.43 14.42
C ARG A 11 8.30 14.99 14.09
N GLU A 12 8.78 14.04 14.87
CA GLU A 12 8.47 12.62 14.71
C GLU A 12 6.96 12.36 14.85
N LYS A 13 6.31 12.93 15.88
CA LYS A 13 4.86 12.84 16.06
C LYS A 13 4.09 13.42 14.88
N ASN A 14 4.50 14.58 14.37
CA ASN A 14 3.86 15.21 13.21
C ASN A 14 4.05 14.39 11.92
N LEU A 15 5.23 13.82 11.71
CA LEU A 15 5.50 12.92 10.58
C LEU A 15 4.70 11.62 10.69
N LYS A 16 4.64 11.04 11.89
CA LYS A 16 3.85 9.85 12.19
C LYS A 16 2.37 10.10 11.94
N LYS A 17 1.81 11.19 12.47
CA LYS A 17 0.41 11.59 12.25
C LYS A 17 0.08 11.75 10.77
N GLN A 18 0.94 12.42 10.00
CA GLN A 18 0.75 12.53 8.55
C GLN A 18 0.83 11.17 7.84
N SER A 19 1.73 10.29 8.27
CA SER A 19 1.83 8.94 7.71
C SER A 19 0.59 8.09 8.01
N GLU A 20 0.04 8.20 9.22
CA GLU A 20 -1.17 7.51 9.66
C GLU A 20 -2.39 8.03 8.89
N GLN A 21 -2.52 9.35 8.73
CA GLN A 21 -3.57 9.96 7.90
C GLN A 21 -3.50 9.48 6.45
N ARG A 22 -2.31 9.31 5.87
CA ARG A 22 -2.17 8.75 4.52
C ARG A 22 -2.58 7.28 4.45
N LYS A 23 -2.29 6.50 5.49
CA LYS A 23 -2.64 5.07 5.58
C LYS A 23 -4.13 4.84 5.82
N SER A 24 -4.78 5.71 6.60
CA SER A 24 -6.20 5.61 6.94
C SER A 24 -7.15 6.08 5.83
N LYS A 25 -6.62 6.70 4.76
CA LYS A 25 -7.41 7.04 3.57
C LYS A 25 -8.12 5.80 3.03
N ALA A 26 -9.41 5.95 2.75
CA ALA A 26 -10.21 4.92 2.10
C ALA A 26 -9.55 4.46 0.78
N SER A 27 -9.79 3.22 0.38
CA SER A 27 -9.20 2.65 -0.83
C SER A 27 -9.44 3.51 -2.08
N SER A 28 -10.59 4.18 -2.20
CA SER A 28 -10.89 5.10 -3.31
C SER A 28 -10.09 6.40 -3.29
N GLN A 29 -9.57 6.81 -2.13
CA GLN A 29 -8.79 8.03 -1.95
C GLN A 29 -7.27 7.80 -1.97
N LYS A 30 -6.82 6.55 -2.08
CA LYS A 30 -5.41 6.26 -2.30
C LYS A 30 -5.00 6.74 -3.69
N ASP A 31 -3.80 7.30 -3.80
CA ASP A 31 -3.33 7.91 -5.05
C ASP A 31 -3.36 6.93 -6.24
N GLY A 32 -2.98 5.66 -6.03
CA GLY A 32 -3.02 4.62 -7.07
C GLY A 32 -4.43 4.17 -7.49
N ASN A 33 -5.46 4.60 -6.79
CA ASN A 33 -6.86 4.26 -7.05
C ASN A 33 -7.70 5.47 -7.50
N LYS A 34 -7.09 6.65 -7.62
CA LYS A 34 -7.79 7.87 -8.04
C LYS A 34 -8.38 7.69 -9.44
N GLY A 35 -9.64 8.07 -9.59
CA GLY A 35 -10.36 8.00 -10.86
C GLY A 35 -10.82 6.59 -11.27
N LEU A 36 -10.49 5.56 -10.49
CA LEU A 36 -10.86 4.19 -10.81
C LEU A 36 -12.17 3.80 -10.16
N THR A 37 -13.04 3.16 -10.94
CA THR A 37 -14.29 2.61 -10.41
C THR A 37 -14.02 1.40 -9.49
N LEU A 38 -15.03 0.96 -8.76
CA LEU A 38 -14.93 -0.25 -7.94
C LEU A 38 -14.65 -1.48 -8.84
N GLU A 39 -15.36 -1.58 -9.96
CA GLU A 39 -15.21 -2.68 -10.92
C GLU A 39 -13.81 -2.73 -11.56
N GLU A 40 -13.27 -1.60 -12.00
CA GLU A 40 -11.90 -1.53 -12.54
C GLU A 40 -10.84 -1.98 -11.52
N ARG A 41 -11.05 -1.68 -10.23
CA ARG A 41 -10.15 -2.14 -9.15
C ARG A 41 -10.26 -3.65 -8.97
N ARG A 42 -11.47 -4.20 -8.96
CA ARG A 42 -11.70 -5.65 -8.88
C ARG A 42 -11.06 -6.39 -10.05
N LEU A 43 -11.23 -5.87 -11.26
CA LEU A 43 -10.64 -6.46 -12.47
C LEU A 43 -9.12 -6.49 -12.36
N ARG A 44 -8.48 -5.39 -11.97
CA ARG A 44 -7.03 -5.32 -11.76
C ARG A 44 -6.54 -6.31 -10.70
N ASP A 45 -7.21 -6.37 -9.55
CA ASP A 45 -6.85 -7.28 -8.47
C ASP A 45 -7.01 -8.75 -8.90
N ALA A 46 -8.04 -9.06 -9.69
CA ALA A 46 -8.29 -10.38 -10.25
C ALA A 46 -7.23 -10.78 -11.30
N GLU A 47 -6.83 -9.87 -12.18
CA GLU A 47 -5.76 -10.10 -13.16
C GLU A 47 -4.42 -10.36 -12.48
N ALA A 48 -4.07 -9.56 -11.47
CA ALA A 48 -2.86 -9.76 -10.67
C ALA A 48 -2.86 -11.13 -9.96
N LEU A 49 -4.01 -11.54 -9.43
CA LEU A 49 -4.16 -12.87 -8.82
C LEU A 49 -4.00 -13.99 -9.84
N ARG A 50 -4.62 -13.87 -11.01
CA ARG A 50 -4.50 -14.86 -12.11
C ARG A 50 -3.05 -14.98 -12.57
N ALA A 51 -2.36 -13.87 -12.79
CA ALA A 51 -0.95 -13.85 -13.16
C ALA A 51 -0.08 -14.51 -12.08
N LYS A 52 -0.34 -14.22 -10.80
CA LYS A 52 0.37 -14.85 -9.68
C LYS A 52 0.12 -16.36 -9.60
N GLN A 53 -1.11 -16.81 -9.85
CA GLN A 53 -1.45 -18.24 -9.88
C GLN A 53 -0.72 -18.94 -11.04
N GLN A 54 -0.72 -18.35 -12.24
CA GLN A 54 0.02 -18.88 -13.39
C GLN A 54 1.52 -18.96 -13.13
N ALA A 55 2.12 -17.90 -12.59
CA ALA A 55 3.54 -17.88 -12.23
C ALA A 55 3.88 -18.93 -11.16
N LYS A 56 3.03 -19.09 -10.15
CA LYS A 56 3.20 -20.14 -9.13
C LYS A 56 3.10 -21.53 -9.74
N SER A 57 2.11 -21.78 -10.60
CA SER A 57 1.96 -23.05 -11.30
C SER A 57 3.20 -23.37 -12.14
N GLN A 58 3.71 -22.41 -12.92
CA GLN A 58 4.93 -22.57 -13.72
C GLN A 58 6.17 -22.81 -12.85
N ALA A 59 6.33 -22.09 -11.74
CA ALA A 59 7.45 -22.28 -10.81
C ALA A 59 7.35 -23.61 -10.03
N SER A 60 6.13 -24.11 -9.80
CA SER A 60 5.89 -25.38 -9.11
C SER A 60 5.98 -26.61 -10.02
N VAL A 61 6.03 -26.44 -11.34
CA VAL A 61 6.45 -27.53 -12.22
C VAL A 61 7.95 -27.68 -11.98
N PRO A 62 8.43 -28.75 -11.32
CA PRO A 62 9.86 -29.01 -11.29
C PRO A 62 10.28 -29.11 -12.75
N LYS A 63 11.14 -28.20 -13.18
CA LYS A 63 11.84 -28.33 -14.45
C LYS A 63 12.64 -29.63 -14.36
N ALA A 64 12.06 -30.72 -14.88
CA ALA A 64 12.74 -31.98 -15.13
C ALA A 64 13.73 -31.80 -16.29
#